data_AF-A0A820BX34-F1
#
_entry.id   AF-A0A820BX34-F1
#
_cell.length_a   1.000
_cell.length_b   1.000
_cell.length_c   1.000
_cell.angle_alpha   90.00
_cell.angle_beta   90.00
_cell.angle_gamma   90.00
#
_symmetry.space_group_name_H-M   'P 1'
#
loop_
_entity.id
_entity.type
_entity.pdbx_description
1 polymer ?
#
loop_
_entity_poly.entity_id
_entity_poly.type
_entity_poly.pdbx_seq_one_letter_code
_entity_poly.pdbx_strand_id
1 'polypeptide(L)'
;AAILLSHQYNITIEGEFIGWQAEQTTGNIMYALNITCHAVSVSNVVGIVGPGLSRESHIIAPFGEAVGIPVISYSATDPDLSDKYAYPNFHRTIVSDFVTA
;
A
#
# COMPACT_ATOMS: atom_id res chain seq x y z
N ALA A 1 -0.31 6.63 -12.52
CA ALA A 1 0.79 6.07 -13.34
C ALA A 1 0.74 4.54 -13.39
N ALA A 2 0.77 3.84 -12.24
CA ALA A 2 0.84 2.37 -12.18
C ALA A 2 -0.18 1.64 -13.06
N ILE A 3 -1.47 2.00 -13.00
CA ILE A 3 -2.53 1.37 -13.81
C ILE A 3 -2.36 1.63 -15.31
N LEU A 4 -2.01 2.86 -15.71
CA LEU A 4 -1.79 3.16 -17.12
C LEU A 4 -0.63 2.34 -17.67
N LEU A 5 0.45 2.20 -16.88
CA LEU A 5 1.60 1.40 -17.25
C LEU A 5 1.29 -0.09 -17.27
N SER A 6 0.48 -0.61 -16.32
CA SER A 6 0.11 -2.03 -16.34
C SER A 6 -0.66 -2.39 -17.60
N HIS A 7 -1.57 -1.53 -18.05
CA HIS A 7 -2.27 -1.70 -19.32
C HIS A 7 -1.32 -1.57 -20.53
N GLN A 8 -0.45 -0.55 -20.54
CA GLN A 8 0.52 -0.36 -21.62
C GLN A 8 1.46 -1.55 -21.80
N TYR A 9 1.87 -2.19 -20.69
CA TYR A 9 2.73 -3.37 -20.70
C TYR A 9 1.96 -4.70 -20.71
N ASN A 10 0.64 -4.66 -20.89
CA ASN A 10 -0.23 -5.83 -20.94
C ASN A 10 -0.07 -6.78 -19.72
N ILE A 11 0.11 -6.19 -18.54
CA ILE A 11 0.21 -6.94 -17.27
C ILE A 11 -1.19 -7.41 -16.91
N THR A 12 -1.38 -8.73 -16.94
CA THR A 12 -2.64 -9.40 -16.66
C THR A 12 -2.43 -10.52 -15.64
N ILE A 13 -3.49 -10.85 -14.90
CA ILE A 13 -3.57 -12.01 -14.01
C ILE A 13 -4.67 -12.90 -14.59
N GLU A 14 -4.32 -14.15 -14.93
CA GLU A 14 -5.25 -15.10 -15.56
C GLU A 14 -5.90 -14.57 -16.85
N GLY A 15 -5.22 -13.65 -17.55
CA GLY A 15 -5.70 -13.04 -18.79
C GLY A 15 -6.59 -11.81 -18.58
N GLU A 16 -6.86 -11.40 -17.34
CA GLU A 16 -7.62 -10.19 -17.01
C GLU A 16 -6.71 -9.06 -16.51
N PHE A 17 -7.07 -7.82 -16.85
CA PHE A 17 -6.40 -6.64 -16.29
C PHE A 17 -6.77 -6.46 -14.82
N ILE A 18 -5.80 -5.98 -14.04
CA ILE A 18 -6.01 -5.68 -12.63
C ILE A 18 -6.94 -4.46 -12.51
N GLY A 19 -8.11 -4.64 -11.90
CA GLY A 19 -9.01 -3.56 -11.52
C GLY A 19 -8.39 -2.65 -10.45
N TRP A 20 -8.90 -1.43 -10.32
CA TRP A 20 -8.37 -0.46 -9.36
C TRP A 20 -9.43 0.45 -8.79
N GLN A 21 -9.15 0.93 -7.59
CA GLN A 21 -9.88 1.98 -6.88
C GLN A 21 -8.83 2.93 -6.31
N ALA A 22 -9.09 4.23 -6.35
CA ALA A 22 -8.15 5.23 -5.85
C ALA A 22 -8.90 6.26 -5.01
N GLU A 23 -8.27 6.65 -3.90
CA GLU A 23 -8.81 7.58 -2.93
C GLU A 23 -7.71 8.53 -2.45
N GLN A 24 -8.07 9.76 -2.10
CA GLN A 24 -7.13 10.75 -1.55
C GLN A 24 -7.36 10.92 -0.05
N THR A 25 -6.40 10.50 0.76
CA THR A 25 -6.52 10.48 2.23
C THR A 25 -6.32 11.85 2.88
N THR A 26 -5.66 12.79 2.19
CA THR A 26 -5.29 14.12 2.71
C THR A 26 -4.47 14.06 4.01
N GLY A 27 -3.78 12.94 4.28
CA GLY A 27 -3.02 12.74 5.51
C GLY A 27 -3.85 12.42 6.75
N ASN A 28 -5.16 12.19 6.61
CA ASN A 28 -6.03 11.80 7.70
C ASN A 28 -6.00 10.28 7.88
N ILE A 29 -5.36 9.84 8.96
CA ILE A 29 -5.17 8.42 9.29
C ILE A 29 -6.52 7.68 9.46
N MET A 30 -7.50 8.27 10.15
CA MET A 30 -8.80 7.60 10.35
C MET A 30 -9.59 7.50 9.06
N TYR A 31 -9.50 8.51 8.21
CA TYR A 31 -10.10 8.44 6.89
C TYR A 31 -9.42 7.38 6.03
N ALA A 32 -8.08 7.32 6.01
CA ALA A 32 -7.31 6.29 5.32
C ALA A 32 -7.68 4.87 5.79
N LEU A 33 -7.79 4.63 7.10
CA LEU A 33 -8.20 3.34 7.63
C LEU A 33 -9.65 3.00 7.25
N ASN A 34 -10.57 3.96 7.34
CA ASN A 34 -11.98 3.77 7.01
C ASN A 34 -12.17 3.34 5.56
N ILE A 35 -11.59 4.08 4.61
CA ILE A 35 -11.73 3.77 3.18
C ILE A 35 -11.06 2.45 2.80
N THR A 36 -9.90 2.13 3.40
CA THR A 36 -9.23 0.85 3.14
C THR A 36 -10.04 -0.31 3.70
N CYS A 37 -10.57 -0.18 4.91
CA CYS A 37 -11.45 -1.17 5.51
C CYS A 37 -12.71 -1.40 4.65
N HIS A 38 -13.33 -0.31 4.19
CA HIS A 38 -14.49 -0.39 3.31
C HIS A 38 -14.15 -1.12 2.00
N ALA A 39 -13.08 -0.73 1.30
CA ALA A 39 -12.65 -1.34 0.04
C ALA A 39 -12.42 -2.84 0.18
N VAL A 40 -11.71 -3.26 1.25
CA VAL A 40 -11.45 -4.67 1.54
C VAL A 40 -12.75 -5.43 1.87
N SER A 41 -13.73 -4.79 2.50
CA SER A 41 -15.00 -5.44 2.86
C SER A 41 -15.96 -5.65 1.68
N VAL A 42 -15.86 -4.83 0.63
CA VAL A 42 -16.84 -4.83 -0.48
C VAL A 42 -16.27 -5.32 -1.81
N SER A 43 -14.98 -5.66 -1.87
CA SER A 43 -14.32 -6.07 -3.10
C SER A 43 -13.17 -7.05 -2.86
N ASN A 44 -12.74 -7.75 -3.91
CA ASN A 44 -11.63 -8.70 -3.87
C ASN A 44 -10.28 -7.97 -3.99
N VAL A 45 -9.90 -7.23 -2.95
CA VAL A 45 -8.60 -6.54 -2.90
C VAL A 45 -7.48 -7.56 -2.71
N VAL A 46 -6.53 -7.59 -3.64
CA VAL A 46 -5.35 -8.47 -3.59
C VAL A 46 -4.06 -7.75 -3.17
N GLY A 47 -4.10 -6.42 -3.06
CA GLY A 47 -2.96 -5.60 -2.70
C GLY A 47 -3.34 -4.14 -2.52
N ILE A 48 -2.58 -3.43 -1.69
CA ILE A 48 -2.73 -2.00 -1.44
C ILE A 48 -1.48 -1.28 -1.95
N VAL A 49 -1.67 -0.29 -2.84
CA VAL A 49 -0.59 0.60 -3.29
C VAL A 49 -0.76 1.95 -2.60
N GLY A 50 0.27 2.39 -1.88
CA GLY A 50 0.18 3.41 -0.84
C GLY A 50 0.15 2.77 0.56
N PRO A 51 -0.06 3.57 1.63
CA PRO A 51 -0.24 5.02 1.64
C PRO A 51 1.01 5.78 1.19
N GLY A 52 0.85 7.02 0.74
CA GLY A 52 1.99 7.86 0.39
C GLY A 52 2.74 8.41 1.60
N LEU A 53 2.04 8.63 2.72
CA LEU A 53 2.62 9.21 3.92
C LEU A 53 3.04 8.12 4.91
N SER A 54 4.21 8.27 5.53
CA SER A 54 4.72 7.31 6.52
C SER A 54 3.75 7.11 7.67
N ARG A 55 3.14 8.20 8.18
CA ARG A 55 2.17 8.15 9.29
C ARG A 55 0.96 7.27 9.01
N GLU A 56 0.52 7.22 7.76
CA GLU A 56 -0.61 6.38 7.36
C GLU A 56 -0.13 4.95 7.16
N SER A 57 1.07 4.76 6.61
CA SER A 57 1.68 3.45 6.40
C SER A 57 1.84 2.67 7.71
N HIS A 58 2.17 3.34 8.82
CA HIS A 58 2.22 2.70 10.15
C HIS A 58 0.89 2.11 10.62
N ILE A 59 -0.25 2.55 10.07
CA ILE A 59 -1.58 2.06 10.45
C ILE A 59 -2.12 1.09 9.40
N ILE A 60 -1.90 1.39 8.12
CA ILE A 60 -2.38 0.53 7.03
C ILE A 60 -1.55 -0.74 6.89
N ALA A 61 -0.24 -0.72 7.18
CA ALA A 61 0.59 -1.92 7.11
C ALA A 61 0.17 -3.03 8.09
N PRO A 62 -0.01 -2.77 9.40
CA PRO A 62 -0.52 -3.78 10.33
C PRO A 62 -1.95 -4.23 9.99
N PHE A 63 -2.80 -3.32 9.51
CA PHE A 63 -4.13 -3.69 9.02
C PHE A 63 -4.04 -4.67 7.85
N GLY A 64 -3.21 -4.36 6.84
CA GLY A 64 -2.96 -5.22 5.68
C GLY A 64 -2.45 -6.60 6.09
N GLU A 65 -1.50 -6.66 7.02
CA GLU A 65 -1.05 -7.92 7.62
C GLU A 65 -2.21 -8.71 8.23
N ALA A 66 -3.04 -8.08 9.06
CA ALA A 66 -4.14 -8.74 9.75
C ALA A 66 -5.18 -9.35 8.79
N VAL A 67 -5.34 -8.76 7.60
CA VAL A 67 -6.25 -9.26 6.55
C VAL A 67 -5.54 -10.04 5.45
N GLY A 68 -4.23 -10.28 5.57
CA GLY A 68 -3.43 -11.04 4.60
C GLY A 68 -3.17 -10.32 3.27
N ILE A 69 -3.25 -8.99 3.23
CA ILE A 69 -3.07 -8.16 2.03
C ILE A 69 -1.73 -7.42 2.10
N PRO A 70 -0.85 -7.54 1.07
CA PRO A 70 0.40 -6.81 1.02
C PRO A 70 0.17 -5.31 0.81
N VAL A 71 1.01 -4.48 1.45
CA VAL A 71 0.96 -3.02 1.38
C VAL A 71 2.27 -2.51 0.78
N ILE A 72 2.20 -1.76 -0.32
CA ILE A 72 3.38 -1.24 -1.04
C ILE A 72 3.31 0.28 -1.11
N SER A 73 4.08 0.98 -0.29
CA SER A 73 4.17 2.44 -0.35
C SER A 73 5.13 2.91 -1.44
N TYR A 74 4.75 3.96 -2.17
CA TYR A 74 5.62 4.59 -3.17
C TYR A 74 6.42 5.79 -2.64
N SER A 75 6.14 6.28 -1.43
CA SER A 75 6.79 7.49 -0.89
C SER A 75 7.01 7.53 0.62
N ALA A 76 6.65 6.48 1.38
CA ALA A 76 6.96 6.43 2.81
C ALA A 76 8.43 6.11 3.07
N THR A 77 9.17 7.06 3.64
CA THR A 77 10.62 6.98 3.85
C THR A 77 11.03 6.65 5.28
N ASP A 78 10.08 6.57 6.22
CA ASP A 78 10.38 6.33 7.64
C ASP A 78 11.17 5.02 7.84
N PRO A 79 12.32 5.03 8.53
CA PRO A 79 13.11 3.84 8.80
C PRO A 79 12.38 2.74 9.57
N ASP A 80 11.48 3.08 10.48
CA ASP A 80 10.78 2.12 11.36
C ASP A 80 9.92 1.15 10.56
N LEU A 81 9.41 1.57 9.40
CA LEU A 81 8.68 0.72 8.46
C LEU A 81 9.54 -0.39 7.82
N SER A 82 10.86 -0.40 8.06
CA SER A 82 11.75 -1.47 7.61
C SER A 82 11.79 -2.67 8.57
N ASP A 83 11.24 -2.56 9.78
CA ASP A 83 11.18 -3.68 10.72
C ASP A 83 10.23 -4.76 10.18
N LYS A 84 10.80 -5.89 9.77
CA LYS A 84 10.04 -7.03 9.21
C LYS A 84 9.37 -7.90 10.26
N TYR A 85 9.70 -7.74 11.54
CA TYR A 85 8.93 -8.35 12.62
C TYR A 85 7.67 -7.54 12.92
N ALA A 86 7.74 -6.20 12.84
CA ALA A 86 6.59 -5.32 13.05
C ALA A 86 5.71 -5.15 11.78
N TYR A 87 6.31 -5.23 10.60
CA TYR A 87 5.65 -4.98 9.32
C TYR A 87 6.03 -6.04 8.26
N PRO A 88 5.69 -7.33 8.46
CA PRO A 88 6.13 -8.42 7.60
C PRO A 88 5.69 -8.25 6.13
N ASN A 89 4.45 -7.77 5.91
CA ASN A 89 3.83 -7.62 4.60
C ASN A 89 3.95 -6.21 4.00
N PHE A 90 4.69 -5.30 4.64
CA PHE A 90 4.92 -3.96 4.12
C PHE A 90 6.13 -3.91 3.21
N HIS A 91 6.00 -3.29 2.05
CA HIS A 91 7.08 -3.02 1.13
C HIS A 91 7.05 -1.56 0.69
N ARG A 92 8.15 -1.10 0.10
CA ARG A 92 8.21 0.23 -0.53
C ARG A 92 9.13 0.24 -1.72
N THR A 93 8.83 1.12 -2.68
CA THR A 93 9.65 1.34 -3.88
C THR A 93 10.63 2.50 -3.73
N ILE A 94 10.54 3.25 -2.63
CA ILE A 94 11.43 4.36 -2.29
C ILE A 94 12.46 3.93 -1.24
N VAL A 95 13.62 4.60 -1.21
CA VAL A 95 14.65 4.39 -0.20
C VAL A 95 14.20 4.89 1.19
N SER A 96 14.74 4.25 2.22
CA SER A 96 14.61 4.68 3.62
C SER A 96 15.40 5.96 3.88
N ASP A 97 14.94 6.78 4.83
CA ASP A 97 15.73 7.88 5.43
C ASP A 97 16.82 7.39 6.40
N PHE A 98 17.10 6.08 6.41
CA PHE A 98 18.13 5.51 7.25
C PHE A 98 19.49 5.85 6.65
N VAL A 99 20.20 6.78 7.29
CA VAL A 99 21.57 7.14 6.91
C VAL A 99 22.53 6.17 7.59
N THR A 100 23.26 5.39 6.80
CA THR A 100 24.51 4.75 7.25
C THR A 100 25.67 5.67 6.88
N ALA A 101 26.51 5.97 7.86
CA ALA A 101 27.74 6.73 7.68
C ALA A 101 28.83 5.88 7.01
#